data_AF-F3PQP3-F1
#
_entry.id   AF-F3PQP3-F1
#
_cell.length_a   1.000
_cell.length_b   1.000
_cell.length_c   1.000
_cell.angle_alpha   90.00
_cell.angle_beta   90.00
_cell.angle_gamma   90.00
#
_symmetry.space_group_name_H-M   'P 1'
#
loop_
_entity.id
_entity.type
_entity.pdbx_description
1 polymer ?
#
loop_
_entity_poly.entity_id
_entity_poly.type
_entity_poly.pdbx_seq_one_letter_code
_entity_poly.pdbx_strand_id
1 'polypeptide(L)'
;MKKIEIFDPAMCCPTDLCGTNIDPELMRIAVVIETVFEAERLQMDLQRAGINNKWWVVNACLSLTDTENSFLRAKAQNELVWIKKVEELSKGNAALITWKNN
;
A
#
# COMPACT_ATOMS: atom_id res chain seq x y z
N MET A 1 28.94 -36.44 -2.37
CA MET A 1 29.41 -35.23 -1.65
C MET A 1 28.22 -34.61 -0.95
N LYS A 2 28.32 -34.30 0.35
CA LYS A 2 27.26 -33.60 1.08
C LYS A 2 27.43 -32.10 0.83
N LYS A 3 26.41 -31.47 0.26
CA LYS A 3 26.37 -30.03 0.05
C LYS A 3 26.18 -29.37 1.42
N ILE A 4 27.16 -28.56 1.84
CA ILE A 4 27.07 -27.76 3.06
C ILE A 4 26.66 -26.36 2.62
N GLU A 5 25.53 -25.89 3.15
CA GLU A 5 25.04 -24.53 2.95
C GLU A 5 25.14 -23.82 4.30
N ILE A 6 25.93 -22.74 4.33
CA ILE A 6 26.16 -21.93 5.53
C ILE A 6 25.22 -20.73 5.41
N PHE A 7 24.26 -20.64 6.32
CA PHE A 7 23.33 -19.51 6.39
C PHE A 7 23.82 -18.50 7.43
N ASP A 8 23.96 -17.24 7.00
CA ASP A 8 24.29 -16.10 7.86
C ASP A 8 23.06 -15.73 8.72
N PRO A 9 23.17 -15.66 10.06
CA PRO A 9 22.05 -15.38 10.97
C PRO A 9 21.26 -14.10 10.66
N ALA A 10 21.85 -13.13 9.95
CA ALA A 10 21.17 -11.88 9.60
C ALA A 10 20.10 -12.01 8.49
N MET A 11 20.00 -13.17 7.82
CA MET A 11 19.06 -13.38 6.70
C MET A 11 17.74 -14.07 7.09
N CYS A 12 17.56 -14.47 8.36
CA CYS A 12 16.32 -15.10 8.80
C CYS A 12 15.44 -14.09 9.56
N CYS A 13 14.91 -13.08 8.86
CA CYS A 13 13.65 -12.49 9.30
C CYS A 13 12.53 -13.28 8.61
N PRO A 14 11.54 -13.83 9.35
CA PRO A 14 10.47 -14.66 8.78
C PRO A 14 9.57 -13.92 7.77
N THR A 15 9.89 -12.67 7.44
CA THR A 15 9.16 -11.79 6.52
C THR A 15 9.86 -11.58 5.17
N ASP A 16 11.04 -12.17 4.92
CA ASP A 16 11.82 -12.02 3.66
C ASP A 16 12.17 -10.57 3.27
N LEU A 17 12.03 -9.58 4.16
CA LEU A 17 12.42 -8.20 3.87
C LEU A 17 13.93 -7.95 3.92
N CYS A 18 14.67 -8.77 4.69
CA CYS A 18 16.10 -8.56 4.93
C CYS A 18 16.93 -9.49 4.03
N GLY A 19 16.80 -9.34 2.72
CA GLY A 19 17.62 -10.03 1.72
C GLY A 19 18.13 -9.06 0.66
N THR A 20 19.25 -9.37 0.02
CA THR A 20 19.86 -8.56 -1.06
C THR A 20 19.06 -8.57 -2.37
N ASN A 21 17.88 -9.18 -2.39
CA ASN A 21 16.98 -9.31 -3.54
C ASN A 21 15.61 -8.72 -3.20
N ILE A 22 15.60 -7.42 -2.89
CA ILE A 22 14.37 -6.64 -2.74
C ILE A 22 13.79 -6.48 -4.15
N ASP A 23 12.64 -7.08 -4.39
CA ASP A 23 11.91 -6.90 -5.65
C ASP A 23 11.52 -5.41 -5.79
N PRO A 24 11.98 -4.72 -6.86
CA PRO A 24 11.66 -3.32 -7.10
C PRO A 24 10.15 -3.04 -7.20
N GLU A 25 9.34 -4.01 -7.65
CA GLU A 25 7.88 -3.88 -7.67
C GLU A 25 7.31 -3.85 -6.25
N LEU A 26 7.88 -4.63 -5.34
CA LEU A 26 7.52 -4.62 -3.92
C LEU A 26 7.91 -3.32 -3.22
N MET A 27 8.97 -2.63 -3.69
CA MET A 27 9.34 -1.29 -3.24
C MET A 27 8.38 -0.22 -3.78
N ARG A 28 7.90 -0.33 -5.03
CA ARG A 28 6.87 0.58 -5.60
C ARG A 28 5.55 0.53 -4.82
N ILE A 29 5.27 -0.56 -4.12
CA ILE A 29 3.96 -0.85 -3.50
C ILE A 29 3.68 -0.07 -2.19
N ALA A 30 4.54 0.81 -1.65
CA ALA A 30 4.18 1.46 -0.37
C ALA A 30 4.65 2.89 -0.16
N VAL A 31 3.74 3.84 -0.45
CA VAL A 31 3.57 5.07 0.34
C VAL A 31 2.07 5.41 0.42
N VAL A 32 1.31 4.73 1.28
CA VAL A 32 -0.14 5.00 1.42
C VAL A 32 -0.38 6.22 2.32
N ILE A 33 0.44 6.36 3.37
CA ILE A 33 0.28 7.39 4.40
C ILE A 33 0.44 8.80 3.82
N GLU A 34 1.58 9.06 3.19
CA GLU A 34 1.90 10.38 2.61
C GLU A 34 0.86 10.78 1.56
N THR A 35 0.42 9.83 0.72
CA THR A 35 -0.57 10.12 -0.33
C THR A 35 -1.92 10.56 0.21
N VAL A 36 -2.38 10.01 1.35
CA VAL A 36 -3.66 10.42 1.96
C VAL A 36 -3.55 11.83 2.54
N PHE A 37 -2.45 12.15 3.22
CA PHE A 37 -2.25 13.50 3.77
C PHE A 37 -2.09 14.55 2.67
N GLU A 38 -1.35 14.24 1.60
CA GLU A 38 -1.24 15.14 0.44
C GLU A 38 -2.59 15.34 -0.25
N ALA A 39 -3.40 14.29 -0.39
CA ALA A 39 -4.75 14.42 -0.95
C ALA A 39 -5.70 15.23 -0.06
N GLU A 40 -5.60 15.13 1.27
CA GLU A 40 -6.36 15.96 2.22
C GLU A 40 -5.97 17.43 2.09
N ARG A 41 -4.66 17.74 2.02
CA ARG A 41 -4.16 19.10 1.79
C ARG A 41 -4.67 19.66 0.46
N LEU A 42 -4.61 18.85 -0.61
CA LEU A 42 -5.16 19.24 -1.91
C LEU A 42 -6.66 19.52 -1.85
N GLN A 43 -7.43 18.71 -1.10
CA GLN A 43 -8.86 18.98 -0.90
C GLN A 43 -9.10 20.34 -0.24
N MET A 44 -8.30 20.71 0.77
CA MET A 44 -8.39 22.03 1.40
C MET A 44 -8.11 23.16 0.39
N ASP A 45 -7.10 23.00 -0.46
CA ASP A 45 -6.77 23.99 -1.49
C ASP A 45 -7.88 24.11 -2.56
N LEU A 46 -8.47 22.99 -2.99
CA LEU A 46 -9.61 22.99 -3.91
C LEU A 46 -10.83 23.69 -3.31
N GLN A 47 -11.15 23.42 -2.04
CA GLN A 47 -12.24 24.10 -1.33
C GLN A 47 -12.02 25.62 -1.27
N ARG A 48 -10.78 26.05 -0.98
CA ARG A 48 -10.41 27.49 -0.98
C ARG A 48 -10.55 28.13 -2.35
N ALA A 49 -10.31 27.37 -3.43
CA ALA A 49 -10.53 27.81 -4.80
C ALA A 49 -12.00 27.75 -5.26
N GLY A 50 -12.93 27.29 -4.40
CA GLY A 50 -14.33 27.10 -4.76
C GLY A 50 -14.58 25.88 -5.67
N ILE A 51 -13.63 24.95 -5.76
CA ILE A 51 -13.72 23.73 -6.55
C ILE A 51 -14.21 22.59 -5.65
N ASN A 52 -15.34 21.97 -6.00
CA ASN A 52 -15.93 20.89 -5.22
C ASN A 52 -15.46 19.50 -5.72
N ASN A 53 -14.67 18.79 -4.91
CA ASN A 53 -14.31 17.40 -5.16
C ASN A 53 -15.14 16.45 -4.27
N LYS A 54 -16.14 15.79 -4.86
CA LYS A 54 -17.00 14.85 -4.15
C LYS A 54 -16.42 13.44 -4.05
N TRP A 55 -15.73 12.98 -5.10
CA TRP A 55 -15.27 11.60 -5.24
C TRP A 55 -13.77 11.46 -5.04
N TRP A 56 -13.39 10.38 -4.37
CA TRP A 56 -12.01 9.98 -4.17
C TRP A 56 -11.75 8.65 -4.88
N VAL A 57 -10.56 8.50 -5.45
CA VAL A 57 -10.13 7.24 -6.07
C VAL A 57 -8.87 6.77 -5.35
N VAL A 58 -8.94 5.58 -4.75
CA VAL A 58 -7.78 4.90 -4.18
C VAL A 58 -7.31 3.87 -5.21
N ASN A 59 -6.15 4.13 -5.79
CA ASN A 59 -5.56 3.25 -6.79
C ASN A 59 -4.72 2.16 -6.12
N ALA A 60 -4.49 1.07 -6.86
CA ALA A 60 -3.52 0.05 -6.49
C ALA A 60 -3.78 -0.59 -5.11
N CYS A 61 -5.05 -0.77 -4.74
CA CYS A 61 -5.41 -1.41 -3.47
C CYS A 61 -5.02 -2.89 -3.50
N LEU A 62 -4.03 -3.28 -2.70
CA LEU A 62 -3.70 -4.67 -2.44
C LEU A 62 -4.72 -5.35 -1.54
N SER A 63 -5.44 -4.58 -0.70
CA SER A 63 -6.54 -5.11 0.12
C SER A 63 -7.65 -5.79 -0.67
N LEU A 64 -7.73 -5.52 -1.99
CA LEU A 64 -8.68 -6.13 -2.90
C LEU A 64 -8.11 -7.33 -3.69
N THR A 65 -6.90 -7.78 -3.36
CA THR A 65 -6.24 -8.91 -4.00
C THR A 65 -6.20 -10.11 -3.07
N ASP A 66 -6.37 -11.32 -3.63
CA ASP A 66 -6.13 -12.56 -2.89
C ASP A 66 -4.69 -12.99 -3.15
N THR A 67 -3.79 -12.67 -2.21
CA THR A 67 -2.36 -12.95 -2.31
C THR A 67 -1.93 -13.97 -1.26
N GLU A 68 -1.19 -14.98 -1.71
CA GLU A 68 -0.62 -15.99 -0.82
C GLU A 68 0.64 -15.49 -0.10
N ASN A 69 1.30 -14.45 -0.64
CA ASN A 69 2.53 -13.89 -0.10
C ASN A 69 2.26 -13.18 1.25
N SER A 70 3.00 -13.60 2.29
CA SER A 70 2.84 -13.10 3.66
C SER A 70 3.11 -11.60 3.79
N PHE A 71 4.10 -11.07 3.09
CA PHE A 71 4.42 -9.64 3.09
C PHE A 71 3.36 -8.81 2.38
N LEU A 72 2.91 -9.23 1.21
CA LEU A 72 1.84 -8.52 0.49
C LEU A 72 0.53 -8.53 1.28
N ARG A 73 0.23 -9.63 1.99
CA ARG A 73 -0.91 -9.69 2.91
C ARG A 73 -0.77 -8.70 4.08
N ALA A 74 0.42 -8.58 4.66
CA ALA A 74 0.69 -7.60 5.71
C ALA A 74 0.52 -6.16 5.19
N LYS A 75 0.97 -5.85 3.96
CA LYS A 75 0.72 -4.55 3.33
C LYS A 75 -0.76 -4.29 3.07
N ALA A 76 -1.47 -5.28 2.51
CA ALA A 76 -2.91 -5.23 2.28
C ALA A 76 -3.70 -4.91 3.56
N GLN A 77 -3.29 -5.50 4.70
CA GLN A 77 -3.88 -5.19 6.00
C GLN A 77 -3.58 -3.76 6.46
N ASN A 78 -2.34 -3.30 6.27
CA ASN A 78 -1.93 -1.93 6.62
C ASN A 78 -2.62 -0.86 5.76
N GLU A 79 -3.10 -1.19 4.56
CA GLU A 79 -3.89 -0.28 3.70
C GLU A 79 -5.30 -0.02 4.25
N LEU A 80 -5.91 -0.98 4.97
CA LEU A 80 -7.31 -0.90 5.38
C LEU A 80 -7.61 0.32 6.26
N VAL A 81 -6.69 0.69 7.16
CA VAL A 81 -6.85 1.87 8.01
C VAL A 81 -6.92 3.16 7.18
N TRP A 82 -6.16 3.23 6.09
CA TRP A 82 -6.11 4.39 5.20
C TRP A 82 -7.31 4.43 4.27
N ILE A 83 -7.75 3.28 3.75
CA ILE A 83 -8.99 3.18 2.97
C ILE A 83 -10.17 3.67 3.81
N LYS A 84 -10.27 3.22 5.06
CA LYS A 84 -11.31 3.70 5.99
C LYS A 84 -11.25 5.22 6.19
N LYS A 85 -10.03 5.77 6.36
CA LYS A 85 -9.84 7.22 6.47
C LYS A 85 -10.32 7.97 5.21
N VAL A 86 -10.06 7.44 4.02
CA VAL A 86 -10.56 8.00 2.75
C VAL A 86 -12.08 7.93 2.67
N GLU A 87 -12.69 6.81 3.08
CA GLU A 87 -14.16 6.69 3.13
C GLU A 87 -14.79 7.72 4.08
N GLU A 88 -14.17 7.96 5.25
CA GLU A 88 -14.61 8.98 6.20
C GLU A 88 -14.51 10.40 5.60
N LEU A 89 -13.35 10.75 5.01
CA LEU A 89 -13.12 12.06 4.39
C LEU A 89 -14.05 12.32 3.19
N SER A 90 -14.29 11.29 2.38
CA SER A 90 -15.15 11.35 1.19
C SER A 90 -16.64 11.17 1.49
N LYS A 91 -17.01 10.90 2.75
CA LYS A 91 -18.39 10.58 3.17
C LYS A 91 -18.97 9.41 2.36
N GLY A 92 -18.17 8.36 2.17
CA GLY A 92 -18.51 7.17 1.40
C GLY A 92 -18.43 7.32 -0.12
N ASN A 93 -18.04 8.48 -0.66
CA ASN A 93 -17.85 8.67 -2.10
C ASN A 93 -16.41 8.29 -2.50
N ALA A 94 -16.03 7.05 -2.27
CA ALA A 94 -14.73 6.51 -2.63
C ALA A 94 -14.88 5.35 -3.64
N ALA A 95 -14.00 5.31 -4.63
CA ALA A 95 -13.82 4.19 -5.53
C ALA A 95 -12.45 3.55 -5.25
N LEU A 96 -12.43 2.23 -5.06
CA LEU A 96 -11.22 1.46 -4.82
C LEU A 96 -10.88 0.68 -6.10
N ILE A 97 -9.63 0.76 -6.54
CA ILE A 97 -9.15 0.07 -7.73
C ILE A 97 -8.13 -0.98 -7.31
N THR A 98 -8.47 -2.25 -7.56
CA THR A 98 -7.59 -3.41 -7.33
C THR A 98 -6.22 -3.22 -7.96
N TRP A 99 -5.18 -3.56 -7.20
CA TRP A 99 -3.82 -3.71 -7.74
C TRP A 99 -3.76 -4.86 -8.77
N LYS A 100 -3.09 -4.62 -9.89
CA LYS A 100 -2.84 -5.63 -10.93
C LYS A 100 -1.35 -5.72 -11.19
N ASN A 101 -0.82 -6.95 -11.18
CA ASN A 101 0.51 -7.22 -11.69
C ASN A 101 0.40 -7.31 -13.23
N ASN A 102 1.13 -6.45 -13.94
CA ASN A 102 1.18 -6.48 -15.41
C ASN A 102 2.36 -7.33 -15.89
#